data_AF-A0AA42GP93-F1
#
_entry.id   AF-A0AA42GP93-F1
#
_cell.length_a   1.000
_cell.length_b   1.000
_cell.length_c   1.000
_cell.angle_alpha   90.00
_cell.angle_beta   90.00
_cell.angle_gamma   90.00
#
_symmetry.space_group_name_H-M   'P 1'
#
loop_
_entity.id
_entity.type
_entity.pdbx_description
1 polymer ?
#
loop_
_entity_poly.entity_id
_entity_poly.type
_entity_poly.pdbx_seq_one_letter_code
_entity_poly.pdbx_strand_id
1 'polypeptide(L)'
;MNTIFRAARLLALIAAGHGLAGCAAIAEKTNSLSDERILAETAGVLGYSPSQLQLVARRTSGTNTYAELRAENGNEFNCIINGGNLATFGAINPPSCAKKGEILRSGPGQ
;
A
#
# COMPACT_ATOMS: atom_id res chain seq x y z
N MET A 1 -13.55 -19.66 -44.87
CA MET A 1 -13.26 -18.31 -44.33
C MET A 1 -13.86 -18.06 -42.94
N ASN A 2 -15.11 -18.46 -42.62
CA ASN A 2 -15.74 -18.17 -41.31
C ASN A 2 -15.10 -18.82 -40.07
N THR A 3 -14.45 -19.99 -40.20
CA THR A 3 -13.83 -20.70 -39.08
C THR A 3 -12.55 -20.04 -38.59
N ILE A 4 -11.77 -19.44 -39.50
CA ILE A 4 -10.53 -18.72 -39.17
C ILE A 4 -10.84 -17.42 -38.41
N PHE A 5 -11.89 -16.69 -38.82
CA PHE A 5 -12.34 -15.49 -38.10
C PHE A 5 -12.91 -15.80 -36.70
N ARG A 6 -13.53 -16.97 -36.51
CA ARG A 6 -14.01 -17.42 -35.19
C ARG A 6 -12.86 -17.80 -34.26
N ALA A 7 -11.85 -18.50 -34.77
CA ALA A 7 -10.65 -18.84 -34.00
C ALA A 7 -9.87 -17.59 -33.58
N ALA A 8 -9.71 -16.62 -34.47
CA ALA A 8 -9.04 -15.35 -34.16
C ALA A 8 -9.76 -14.53 -33.06
N ARG A 9 -11.11 -14.52 -33.07
CA ARG A 9 -11.91 -13.87 -32.00
C ARG A 9 -11.77 -14.57 -30.65
N LEU A 10 -11.76 -15.90 -30.64
CA LEU A 10 -11.57 -16.68 -29.41
C LEU A 10 -10.17 -16.48 -28.82
N LEU A 11 -9.13 -16.47 -29.66
CA LEU A 11 -7.77 -16.16 -29.23
C LEU A 11 -7.65 -14.73 -28.68
N ALA A 12 -8.29 -13.74 -29.31
CA ALA A 12 -8.30 -12.36 -28.83
C ALA A 12 -8.99 -12.22 -27.46
N LEU A 13 -10.09 -12.94 -27.23
CA LEU A 13 -10.80 -12.93 -25.94
C LEU A 13 -9.98 -13.59 -24.81
N ILE A 14 -9.27 -14.69 -25.11
CA ILE A 14 -8.39 -15.36 -24.16
C ILE A 14 -7.19 -14.46 -23.82
N ALA A 15 -6.58 -13.81 -24.82
CA ALA A 15 -5.48 -12.89 -24.61
C ALA A 15 -5.90 -11.66 -23.76
N ALA A 16 -7.10 -11.13 -23.98
CA ALA A 16 -7.63 -10.01 -23.18
C ALA A 16 -7.91 -10.41 -21.71
N GLY A 17 -8.31 -11.65 -21.44
CA GLY A 17 -8.52 -12.16 -20.08
C GLY A 17 -7.23 -12.28 -19.25
N HIS A 18 -6.10 -12.60 -19.89
CA HIS A 18 -4.81 -12.74 -19.20
C HIS A 18 -4.15 -11.39 -18.87
N GLY A 19 -4.51 -10.31 -19.58
CA GLY A 19 -3.99 -8.96 -19.28
C GLY A 19 -4.49 -8.39 -17.95
N LEU A 20 -5.71 -8.74 -17.53
CA LEU A 20 -6.34 -8.18 -16.33
C LEU A 20 -5.82 -8.82 -15.02
N ALA A 21 -5.43 -10.09 -15.05
CA ALA A 21 -4.85 -10.78 -13.89
C ALA A 21 -3.39 -10.35 -13.59
N GLY A 22 -2.66 -9.84 -14.60
CA GLY A 22 -1.29 -9.34 -14.44
C GLY A 22 -1.19 -8.00 -13.70
N CYS A 23 -2.21 -7.15 -13.75
CA CYS A 23 -2.18 -5.82 -13.14
C CYS A 23 -2.11 -5.86 -11.60
N ALA A 24 -2.79 -6.81 -10.96
CA ALA A 24 -2.78 -6.95 -9.50
C ALA A 24 -1.40 -7.39 -8.97
N ALA A 25 -0.72 -8.29 -9.68
CA ALA A 25 0.63 -8.74 -9.33
C ALA A 25 1.70 -7.64 -9.51
N ILE A 26 1.51 -6.73 -10.47
CA ILE A 26 2.41 -5.59 -10.69
C ILE A 26 2.24 -4.56 -9.56
N ALA A 27 1.02 -4.32 -9.07
CA ALA A 27 0.78 -3.35 -8.00
C ALA A 27 1.50 -3.71 -6.68
N GLU A 28 1.56 -4.99 -6.32
CA GLU A 28 2.27 -5.46 -5.12
C GLU A 28 3.80 -5.39 -5.27
N LYS A 29 4.32 -5.76 -6.45
CA LYS A 29 5.77 -5.68 -6.74
C LYS A 29 6.30 -4.26 -6.98
N THR A 30 5.42 -3.28 -7.11
CA THR A 30 5.78 -1.88 -7.34
C THR A 30 5.58 -1.00 -6.12
N ASN A 31 5.28 -1.58 -4.94
CA ASN A 31 5.28 -0.81 -3.70
C ASN A 31 6.71 -0.35 -3.38
N SER A 32 6.92 0.97 -3.44
CA SER A 32 8.24 1.60 -3.29
C SER A 32 8.32 2.52 -2.07
N LEU A 33 7.49 2.31 -1.05
CA LEU A 33 7.58 3.08 0.20
C LEU A 33 8.94 2.82 0.85
N SER A 34 9.79 3.85 0.90
CA SER A 34 11.02 3.82 1.69
C SER A 34 10.70 4.00 3.18
N ASP A 35 11.62 3.59 4.04
CA ASP A 35 11.43 3.70 5.49
C ASP A 35 11.35 5.17 5.92
N GLU A 36 12.13 6.05 5.29
CA GLU A 36 12.08 7.50 5.49
C GLU A 36 10.71 8.06 5.14
N ARG A 37 10.10 7.56 4.05
CA ARG A 37 8.75 7.99 3.65
C ARG A 37 7.70 7.49 4.63
N ILE A 38 7.81 6.25 5.10
CA ILE A 38 6.92 5.71 6.14
C ILE A 38 6.99 6.59 7.39
N LEU A 39 8.19 6.91 7.86
CA LEU A 39 8.38 7.78 9.03
C LEU A 39 7.83 9.19 8.80
N ALA A 40 8.07 9.80 7.64
CA ALA A 40 7.58 11.13 7.32
C ALA A 40 6.04 11.22 7.35
N GLU A 41 5.35 10.28 6.71
CA GLU A 41 3.89 10.28 6.62
C GLU A 41 3.22 9.95 7.97
N THR A 42 3.79 9.00 8.71
CA THR A 42 3.23 8.57 9.99
C THR A 42 3.51 9.57 11.12
N ALA A 43 4.64 10.28 11.07
CA ALA A 43 4.96 11.36 11.99
C ALA A 43 3.90 12.47 11.97
N GLY A 44 3.45 12.88 10.77
CA GLY A 44 2.43 13.91 10.61
C GLY A 44 1.10 13.59 11.28
N VAL A 45 0.63 12.35 11.16
CA VAL A 45 -0.65 11.92 11.77
C VAL A 45 -0.54 11.58 13.25
N LEU A 46 0.65 11.16 13.71
CA LEU A 46 0.89 10.83 15.12
C LEU A 46 1.29 12.04 15.96
N GLY A 47 1.60 13.18 15.34
CA GLY A 47 2.03 14.39 16.04
C GLY A 47 3.48 14.34 16.54
N TYR A 48 4.35 13.59 15.86
CA TYR A 48 5.78 13.51 16.16
C TYR A 48 6.61 14.13 15.03
N SER A 49 7.89 14.40 15.29
CA SER A 49 8.86 14.55 14.19
C SER A 49 9.30 13.17 13.68
N PRO A 50 9.69 13.04 12.40
CA PRO A 50 10.18 11.76 11.87
C PRO A 50 11.38 11.20 12.64
N SER A 51 12.26 12.07 13.15
CA SER A 51 13.42 11.67 13.96
C SER A 51 13.04 11.07 15.32
N GLN A 52 11.86 11.39 15.84
CA GLN A 52 11.36 10.84 17.11
C GLN A 52 10.69 9.47 16.94
N LEU A 53 10.60 8.96 15.72
CA LEU A 53 10.00 7.68 15.40
C LEU A 53 11.05 6.72 14.85
N GLN A 54 10.96 5.47 15.28
CA GLN A 54 11.73 4.36 14.77
C GLN A 54 10.78 3.37 14.10
N LEU A 55 11.13 2.94 12.89
CA LEU A 55 10.47 1.82 12.23
C LEU A 55 10.98 0.51 12.85
N VAL A 56 10.10 -0.22 13.54
CA VAL A 56 10.41 -1.48 14.20
C VAL A 56 10.25 -2.66 13.25
N ALA A 57 9.14 -2.67 12.52
CA ALA A 57 8.83 -3.69 11.54
C ALA A 57 7.95 -3.12 10.43
N ARG A 58 8.04 -3.72 9.24
CA ARG A 58 7.13 -3.45 8.14
C ARG A 58 6.80 -4.72 7.38
N ARG A 59 5.59 -4.77 6.84
CA ARG A 59 5.19 -5.74 5.82
C ARG A 59 4.33 -5.05 4.78
N THR A 60 4.45 -5.50 3.54
CA THR A 60 3.61 -5.02 2.44
C THR A 60 2.70 -6.16 1.99
N SER A 61 1.44 -5.85 1.73
CA SER A 61 0.48 -6.78 1.13
C SER A 61 -0.42 -6.02 0.17
N GLY A 62 -0.37 -6.38 -1.11
CA GLY A 62 -1.01 -5.62 -2.18
C GLY A 62 -0.52 -4.17 -2.21
N THR A 63 -1.44 -3.22 -2.05
CA THR A 63 -1.15 -1.76 -2.07
C THR A 63 -0.96 -1.15 -0.68
N ASN A 64 -1.06 -1.97 0.37
CA ASN A 64 -0.94 -1.51 1.75
C ASN A 64 0.42 -1.87 2.34
N THR A 65 1.01 -0.91 3.03
CA THR A 65 2.15 -1.14 3.92
C THR A 65 1.67 -1.06 5.36
N TYR A 66 1.95 -2.12 6.13
CA TYR A 66 1.68 -2.20 7.56
C TYR A 66 3.01 -1.97 8.28
N ALA A 67 3.06 -0.93 9.11
CA ALA A 67 4.27 -0.51 9.81
C ALA A 67 4.04 -0.54 11.33
N GLU A 68 5.02 -1.06 12.06
CA GLU A 68 5.13 -0.97 13.51
C GLU A 68 6.17 0.08 13.85
N LEU A 69 5.78 1.07 14.66
CA LEU A 69 6.62 2.20 15.02
C LEU A 69 6.81 2.28 16.52
N ARG A 70 7.96 2.80 16.93
CA ARG A 70 8.27 3.16 18.32
C ARG A 70 8.68 4.62 18.40
N ALA A 71 8.02 5.38 19.25
CA ALA A 71 8.43 6.74 19.57
C ALA A 71 9.50 6.74 20.66
N GLU A 72 10.32 7.79 20.71
CA GLU A 72 11.36 7.98 21.75
C GLU A 72 10.81 7.95 23.18
N ASN A 73 9.55 8.36 23.36
CA ASN A 73 8.86 8.30 24.66
C ASN A 73 8.37 6.89 25.03
N GLY A 74 8.70 5.87 24.24
CA GLY A 74 8.35 4.48 24.48
C GLY A 74 6.95 4.07 23.97
N ASN A 75 6.15 4.99 23.43
CA ASN A 75 4.87 4.61 22.82
C ASN A 75 5.09 3.78 21.55
N GLU A 76 4.32 2.70 21.40
CA GLU A 76 4.32 1.87 20.20
C GLU A 76 3.03 2.08 19.40
N PHE A 77 3.15 2.07 18.07
CA PHE A 77 2.04 2.31 17.15
C PHE A 77 2.01 1.26 16.04
N ASN A 78 0.80 0.92 15.61
CA ASN A 78 0.56 0.20 14.37
C ASN A 78 -0.02 1.19 13.36
N CYS A 79 0.50 1.19 12.14
CA CYS A 79 0.05 2.07 11.06
C CYS A 79 -0.25 1.28 9.80
N ILE A 80 -1.30 1.67 9.09
CA ILE A 80 -1.60 1.22 7.73
C ILE A 80 -1.42 2.43 6.81
N ILE A 81 -0.48 2.29 5.87
CA ILE A 81 -0.25 3.26 4.81
C ILE A 81 -0.81 2.68 3.51
N ASN A 82 -1.82 3.35 2.97
CA ASN A 82 -2.39 3.03 1.67
C ASN A 82 -1.78 3.97 0.62
N GLY A 83 -0.87 3.43 -0.20
CA GLY A 83 -0.21 4.20 -1.25
C GLY A 83 1.23 3.78 -1.53
N GLY A 84 1.79 4.32 -2.60
CA GLY A 84 3.18 4.09 -2.97
C GLY A 84 3.42 3.01 -4.02
N ASN A 85 2.58 2.91 -5.05
CA ASN A 85 2.86 2.02 -6.20
C ASN A 85 2.86 2.77 -7.53
N LEU A 86 3.33 2.12 -8.60
CA LEU A 86 3.41 2.73 -9.92
C LEU A 86 2.05 3.12 -10.50
N ALA A 87 0.98 2.39 -10.18
CA ALA A 87 -0.37 2.68 -10.67
C ALA A 87 -0.94 3.97 -10.07
N THR A 88 -0.54 4.32 -8.85
CA THR A 88 -0.89 5.60 -8.22
C THR A 88 0.18 6.68 -8.39
N PHE A 89 1.22 6.44 -9.20
CA PHE A 89 2.40 7.30 -9.31
C PHE A 89 3.02 7.66 -7.96
N GLY A 90 2.94 6.75 -6.99
CA GLY A 90 3.44 6.99 -5.64
C GLY A 90 2.54 7.89 -4.77
N ALA A 91 1.33 8.22 -5.21
CA ALA A 91 0.36 8.91 -4.36
C ALA A 91 0.01 8.07 -3.13
N ILE A 92 -0.07 8.75 -1.98
CA ILE A 92 -0.30 8.17 -0.66
C ILE A 92 -1.45 8.92 0.02
N ASN A 93 -2.38 8.17 0.60
CA ASN A 93 -3.40 8.72 1.48
C ASN A 93 -2.83 8.90 2.90
N PRO A 94 -3.35 9.84 3.71
CA PRO A 94 -2.96 9.97 5.11
C PRO A 94 -2.99 8.60 5.83
N PRO A 95 -1.91 8.21 6.54
CA PRO A 95 -1.89 6.94 7.24
C PRO A 95 -2.97 6.84 8.32
N SER A 96 -3.50 5.63 8.52
CA SER A 96 -4.29 5.31 9.71
C SER A 96 -3.37 4.67 10.73
N CYS A 97 -3.23 5.29 11.90
CA CYS A 97 -2.40 4.80 12.99
C CYS A 97 -3.19 4.69 14.28
N ALA A 98 -2.83 3.73 15.13
CA ALA A 98 -3.34 3.57 16.48
C ALA A 98 -2.21 3.09 17.40
N LYS A 99 -2.35 3.31 18.71
CA LYS A 99 -1.38 2.71 19.65
C LYS A 99 -1.46 1.19 19.55
N LYS A 100 -0.34 0.52 19.80
CA LYS A 100 -0.29 -0.94 19.80
C LYS A 100 -1.28 -1.51 20.81
N GLY A 101 -2.12 -2.43 20.36
CA GLY A 101 -3.20 -3.02 21.14
C GLY A 101 -4.55 -2.28 21.02
N GLU A 102 -4.57 -1.10 20.41
CA GLU A 102 -5.82 -0.40 20.07
C GLU A 102 -6.32 -0.77 18.68
N ILE A 103 -7.62 -0.58 18.46
CA ILE A 103 -8.23 -0.80 17.15
C ILE A 103 -7.83 0.33 16.21
N LEU A 104 -7.28 -0.04 15.06
CA LEU A 104 -7.05 0.89 13.95
C LEU A 104 -8.39 1.43 13.44
N ARG A 105 -8.62 2.72 13.64
CA ARG A 105 -9.79 3.41 13.12
C ARG A 105 -9.42 4.11 11.82
N SER A 106 -9.99 3.65 10.71
CA SER A 106 -9.80 4.24 9.38
C SER A 106 -11.13 4.77 8.84
N GLY A 107 -11.22 6.08 8.56
CA GLY A 107 -12.39 6.70 7.89
C GLY A 107 -12.38 8.25 7.98
N PRO A 108 -13.05 8.98 7.07
CA PRO A 108 -13.17 10.44 7.14
C PRO A 108 -14.05 10.85 8.33
N GLY A 109 -13.56 11.77 9.17
CA GLY A 109 -14.36 12.41 10.24
C GLY A 109 -14.30 11.76 11.63
N GLN A 110 -13.18 11.14 11.99
CA GLN A 110 -12.88 10.76 13.38
C GLN A 110 -11.83 11.69 13.97
#